data_AF-A0A366H923-F1
#
_entry.id   AF-A0A366H923-F1
#
_cell.length_a   1.000
_cell.length_b   1.000
_cell.length_c   1.000
_cell.angle_alpha   90.00
_cell.angle_beta   90.00
_cell.angle_gamma   90.00
#
_symmetry.space_group_name_H-M   'P 1'
#
loop_
_entity.id
_entity.type
_entity.pdbx_description
1 polymer ?
#
loop_
_entity_poly.entity_id
_entity_poly.type
_entity_poly.pdbx_seq_one_letter_code
_entity_poly.pdbx_strand_id
1 'polypeptide(L)'
;MQQPAAWASSFESHHKKGTTIMNDNALALPVVTAPPVQARPHHPNLILHCGARLATLDEVARVRTPPSTATWQPIPHATLVQTIERTLAASNLRLGSVAHSLDAEGNRYFGLMEIMGRSSSQDYCWVLGLRNSHDKTFPAGIVAGATVFCCDNLSFSGEVKFARKHTRFIMRDLPQLTERAVGRLMAKWHDQDKRIGAYKEADIDDASAHDLVIRATDVGVCSNRLIPSVLHEWREPRHAAFEARNVWSLFNAFTESLKDGNLAELPKRTEALHGLLDTHVGLGLN
;
A
#
# COMPACT_ATOMS: atom_id res chain seq x y z
N MET A 1 25.86 65.05 29.01
CA MET A 1 25.96 64.56 27.63
C MET A 1 24.54 64.19 27.19
N GLN A 2 23.97 65.01 26.32
CA GLN A 2 22.70 64.92 25.55
C GLN A 2 21.43 64.26 26.16
N GLN A 3 20.50 65.13 26.55
CA GLN A 3 19.04 65.05 26.38
C GLN A 3 18.65 65.20 24.87
N PRO A 4 17.37 65.05 24.39
CA PRO A 4 16.10 65.41 25.08
C PRO A 4 14.85 64.51 24.80
N ALA A 5 13.88 64.42 25.74
CA ALA A 5 12.52 65.06 25.76
C ALA A 5 11.44 64.30 24.95
N ALA A 6 10.14 64.21 25.28
CA ALA A 6 9.21 64.76 26.29
C ALA A 6 7.99 63.78 26.33
N TRP A 7 7.37 63.42 27.48
CA TRP A 7 6.26 64.10 28.19
C TRP A 7 5.16 64.67 27.28
N ALA A 8 3.86 64.69 27.58
CA ALA A 8 2.91 63.89 28.35
C ALA A 8 1.51 64.44 27.95
N SER A 9 0.49 63.58 27.98
CA SER A 9 -0.96 63.81 28.08
C SER A 9 -1.57 65.22 27.97
N SER A 10 -2.66 65.35 27.21
CA SER A 10 -3.92 65.90 27.75
C SER A 10 -5.16 65.47 26.98
N PHE A 11 -6.21 65.30 27.78
CA PHE A 11 -7.59 64.93 27.50
C PHE A 11 -8.29 65.84 26.49
N GLU A 12 -9.21 65.27 25.69
CA GLU A 12 -10.54 65.86 25.55
C GLU A 12 -11.58 64.81 25.12
N SER A 13 -12.64 64.73 25.90
CA SER A 13 -13.78 63.82 25.76
C SER A 13 -14.91 64.49 25.00
N HIS A 14 -15.47 63.86 23.96
CA HIS A 14 -16.83 64.13 23.51
C HIS A 14 -17.59 62.85 23.21
N HIS A 15 -18.51 62.52 24.12
CA HIS A 15 -19.65 61.64 23.90
C HIS A 15 -20.57 62.23 22.83
N LYS A 16 -21.00 61.43 21.84
CA LYS A 16 -22.42 61.33 21.47
C LYS A 16 -22.71 60.12 20.56
N LYS A 17 -23.48 59.21 21.15
CA LYS A 17 -24.64 58.46 20.62
C LYS A 17 -24.48 57.69 19.30
N GLY A 18 -24.60 56.38 19.43
CA GLY A 18 -24.71 55.45 18.31
C GLY A 18 -26.03 55.55 17.54
N THR A 19 -26.00 54.95 16.35
CA THR A 19 -27.12 54.25 15.73
C THR A 19 -26.51 53.21 14.80
N THR A 20 -26.84 51.95 15.06
CA THR A 20 -26.52 50.77 14.27
C THR A 20 -27.08 50.91 12.85
N ILE A 21 -26.23 50.69 11.84
CA ILE A 21 -26.66 50.21 10.52
C ILE A 21 -25.73 49.04 10.20
N MET A 22 -26.25 47.82 10.34
CA MET A 22 -25.61 46.60 9.84
C MET A 22 -25.49 46.72 8.32
N ASN A 23 -24.26 46.65 7.81
CA ASN A 23 -24.02 46.53 6.38
C ASN A 23 -23.45 45.13 6.14
N ASP A 24 -24.36 44.18 5.90
CA ASP A 24 -24.04 42.84 5.42
C ASP A 24 -23.54 42.97 3.98
N ASN A 25 -22.23 43.08 3.81
CA ASN A 25 -21.61 42.81 2.51
C ASN A 25 -20.22 42.22 2.71
N ALA A 26 -20.18 41.03 3.32
CA ALA A 26 -19.01 40.16 3.28
C ALA A 26 -18.95 39.53 1.88
N LEU A 27 -18.09 40.08 1.01
CA LEU A 27 -17.70 39.47 -0.25
C LEU A 27 -17.09 38.09 0.04
N ALA A 28 -17.86 37.03 -0.20
CA ALA A 28 -17.37 35.66 -0.14
C ALA A 28 -16.29 35.48 -1.21
N LEU A 29 -15.05 35.25 -0.76
CA LEU A 29 -13.97 34.81 -1.64
C LEU A 29 -14.37 33.45 -2.24
N PRO A 30 -14.21 33.23 -3.55
CA PRO A 30 -14.51 31.94 -4.14
C PRO A 30 -13.56 30.90 -3.54
N VAL A 31 -14.13 29.88 -2.90
CA VAL A 31 -13.41 28.67 -2.50
C VAL A 31 -12.93 28.02 -3.80
N VAL A 32 -11.66 28.24 -4.13
CA VAL A 32 -10.97 27.50 -5.19
C VAL A 32 -10.84 26.08 -4.68
N THR A 33 -11.78 25.22 -5.04
CA THR A 33 -11.62 23.78 -4.87
C THR A 33 -10.41 23.37 -5.69
N ALA A 34 -9.32 22.98 -5.01
CA ALA A 34 -8.17 22.38 -5.67
C ALA A 34 -8.68 21.25 -6.59
N PRO A 35 -8.15 21.12 -7.82
CA PRO A 35 -8.52 20.00 -8.67
C PRO A 35 -8.23 18.70 -7.91
N PRO A 36 -9.05 17.65 -8.08
CA PRO A 36 -8.75 16.36 -7.48
C PRO A 36 -7.33 15.99 -7.87
N VAL A 37 -6.48 15.75 -6.86
CA VAL A 37 -5.10 15.31 -7.06
C VAL A 37 -5.19 14.04 -7.90
N GLN A 38 -4.80 14.13 -9.16
CA GLN A 38 -4.70 12.95 -10.02
C GLN A 38 -3.66 12.05 -9.34
N ALA A 39 -4.11 10.90 -8.82
CA ALA A 39 -3.23 9.89 -8.29
C ALA A 39 -2.16 9.61 -9.35
N ARG A 40 -0.88 9.87 -9.00
CA ARG A 40 0.23 9.57 -9.90
C ARG A 40 0.12 8.08 -10.28
N PRO A 41 0.35 7.70 -11.54
CA PRO A 41 0.40 6.28 -11.90
C PRO A 41 1.48 5.62 -11.04
N HIS A 42 1.07 4.74 -10.13
CA HIS A 42 2.00 3.91 -9.39
C HIS A 42 2.65 2.95 -10.40
N HIS A 43 3.97 2.97 -10.44
CA HIS A 43 4.75 2.02 -11.19
C HIS A 43 5.30 1.01 -10.18
N PRO A 44 4.89 -0.27 -10.22
CA PRO A 44 5.37 -1.29 -9.31
C PRO A 44 6.89 -1.39 -9.46
N ASN A 45 7.61 -0.99 -8.42
CA ASN A 45 9.05 -0.94 -8.45
C ASN A 45 9.61 -2.29 -7.98
N LEU A 46 10.15 -3.07 -8.91
CA LEU A 46 10.83 -4.32 -8.57
C LEU A 46 12.23 -3.99 -8.03
N ILE A 47 12.49 -4.37 -6.78
CA ILE A 47 13.87 -4.39 -6.27
C ILE A 47 14.61 -5.51 -6.98
N LEU A 48 15.54 -5.15 -7.86
CA LEU A 48 16.36 -6.10 -8.60
C LEU A 48 17.54 -6.54 -7.73
N HIS A 49 17.70 -7.86 -7.56
CA HIS A 49 18.92 -8.43 -6.98
C HIS A 49 20.05 -8.45 -8.02
N CYS A 50 21.31 -8.57 -7.58
CA CYS A 50 22.49 -8.64 -8.45
C CYS A 50 22.32 -9.61 -9.63
N GLY A 51 22.36 -9.07 -10.85
CA GLY A 51 22.26 -9.82 -12.11
C GLY A 51 20.86 -9.89 -12.72
N ALA A 52 19.81 -9.40 -12.03
CA ALA A 52 18.48 -9.26 -12.61
C ALA A 52 18.36 -7.95 -13.39
N ARG A 53 17.54 -7.95 -14.44
CA ARG A 53 17.20 -6.79 -15.25
C ARG A 53 15.69 -6.65 -15.39
N LEU A 54 15.21 -5.41 -15.57
CA LEU A 54 13.85 -5.20 -16.05
C LEU A 54 13.68 -5.80 -17.44
N ALA A 55 12.47 -6.27 -17.72
CA ALA A 55 12.10 -6.83 -19.00
C ALA A 55 10.71 -6.36 -19.40
N THR A 56 10.48 -6.26 -20.70
CA THR A 56 9.15 -6.15 -21.30
C THR A 56 8.50 -7.53 -21.41
N LEU A 57 7.18 -7.58 -21.56
CA LEU A 57 6.48 -8.85 -21.78
C LEU A 57 6.97 -9.57 -23.06
N ASP A 58 7.31 -8.82 -24.10
CA ASP A 58 7.87 -9.37 -25.34
C ASP A 58 9.23 -10.03 -25.12
N GLU A 59 10.11 -9.44 -24.30
CA GLU A 59 11.38 -10.07 -23.93
C GLU A 59 11.15 -11.34 -23.10
N VAL A 60 10.20 -11.31 -22.18
CA VAL A 60 9.80 -12.51 -21.40
C VAL A 60 9.26 -13.61 -22.33
N ALA A 61 8.51 -13.25 -23.37
CA ALA A 61 8.01 -14.20 -24.36
C ALA A 61 9.09 -14.78 -25.28
N ARG A 62 10.19 -14.05 -25.49
CA ARG A 62 11.35 -14.51 -26.29
C ARG A 62 12.28 -15.47 -25.53
N VAL A 63 12.15 -15.58 -24.21
CA VAL A 63 12.93 -16.53 -23.42
C VAL A 63 12.66 -17.95 -23.91
N ARG A 64 13.72 -18.63 -24.36
CA ARG A 64 13.63 -20.02 -24.81
C ARG A 64 13.30 -20.92 -23.63
N THR A 65 12.16 -21.60 -23.71
CA THR A 65 11.83 -22.63 -22.73
C THR A 65 12.68 -23.88 -23.01
N PRO A 66 13.41 -24.41 -22.01
CA PRO A 66 14.19 -25.64 -22.19
C PRO A 66 13.27 -26.85 -22.44
N PRO A 67 13.79 -27.93 -23.05
CA PRO A 67 13.02 -29.14 -23.26
C PRO A 67 12.65 -29.80 -21.94
N SER A 68 11.45 -30.39 -21.89
CA SER A 68 11.00 -31.21 -20.75
C SER A 68 11.78 -32.52 -20.66
N THR A 69 11.87 -33.08 -19.46
CA THR A 69 12.33 -34.45 -19.20
C THR A 69 11.16 -35.34 -18.77
N ALA A 70 11.40 -36.64 -18.56
CA ALA A 70 10.37 -37.58 -18.11
C ALA A 70 9.70 -37.16 -16.79
N THR A 71 10.40 -36.43 -15.92
CA THR A 71 9.95 -36.06 -14.57
C THR A 71 9.78 -34.56 -14.38
N TRP A 72 10.19 -33.73 -15.34
CA TRP A 72 10.21 -32.28 -15.21
C TRP A 72 9.67 -31.59 -16.46
N GLN A 73 8.71 -30.68 -16.27
CA GLN A 73 8.04 -29.92 -17.33
C GLN A 73 8.16 -28.42 -17.04
N PRO A 74 9.03 -27.67 -17.74
CA PRO A 74 9.09 -26.23 -17.57
C PRO A 74 7.81 -25.57 -18.08
N ILE A 75 7.44 -24.46 -17.42
CA ILE A 75 6.36 -23.57 -17.87
C ILE A 75 7.04 -22.40 -18.59
N PRO A 76 6.71 -22.11 -19.86
CA PRO A 76 7.17 -20.88 -20.49
C PRO A 76 6.75 -19.66 -19.66
N HIS A 77 7.66 -18.69 -19.44
CA HIS A 77 7.37 -17.56 -18.55
C HIS A 77 6.13 -16.77 -18.99
N ALA A 78 6.02 -16.49 -20.30
CA ALA A 78 4.83 -15.84 -20.85
C ALA A 78 3.54 -16.66 -20.67
N THR A 79 3.59 -17.99 -20.73
CA THR A 79 2.39 -18.82 -20.48
C THR A 79 1.88 -18.65 -19.05
N LEU A 80 2.75 -18.49 -18.06
CA LEU A 80 2.33 -18.21 -16.69
C LEU A 80 1.60 -16.86 -16.60
N VAL A 81 2.18 -15.81 -17.19
CA VAL A 81 1.59 -14.46 -17.25
C VAL A 81 0.22 -14.49 -17.94
N GLN A 82 0.14 -15.05 -19.14
CA GLN A 82 -1.10 -15.12 -19.91
C GLN A 82 -2.19 -15.95 -19.21
N THR A 83 -1.81 -16.97 -18.43
CA THR A 83 -2.79 -17.75 -17.66
C THR A 83 -3.38 -16.91 -16.54
N ILE A 84 -2.56 -16.13 -15.83
CA ILE A 84 -3.03 -15.18 -14.82
C ILE A 84 -3.93 -14.11 -15.44
N GLU A 85 -3.52 -13.51 -16.56
CA GLU A 85 -4.32 -12.53 -17.30
C GLU A 85 -5.71 -13.05 -17.65
N ARG A 86 -5.80 -14.27 -18.20
CA ARG A 86 -7.08 -14.90 -18.53
C ARG A 86 -7.94 -15.15 -17.29
N THR A 87 -7.33 -15.64 -16.21
CA THR A 87 -8.05 -15.93 -14.95
C THR A 87 -8.60 -14.65 -14.31
N LEU A 88 -7.82 -13.56 -14.33
CA LEU A 88 -8.27 -12.25 -13.86
C LEU A 88 -9.43 -11.73 -14.72
N ALA A 89 -9.29 -11.79 -16.05
CA ALA A 89 -10.32 -11.35 -16.98
C ALA A 89 -11.65 -12.14 -16.79
N ALA A 90 -11.56 -13.46 -16.61
CA ALA A 90 -12.71 -14.32 -16.31
C ALA A 90 -13.41 -13.93 -14.99
N SER A 91 -12.68 -13.31 -14.06
CA SER A 91 -13.19 -12.82 -12.77
C SER A 91 -13.64 -11.35 -12.82
N ASN A 92 -13.76 -10.75 -14.02
CA ASN A 92 -14.04 -9.32 -14.23
C ASN A 92 -13.00 -8.37 -13.59
N LEU A 93 -11.76 -8.84 -13.44
CA LEU A 93 -10.62 -8.05 -12.98
C LEU A 93 -9.74 -7.67 -14.16
N ARG A 94 -9.01 -6.56 -14.03
CA ARG A 94 -8.07 -6.08 -15.05
C ARG A 94 -6.68 -5.93 -14.44
N LEU A 95 -5.66 -6.08 -15.27
CA LEU A 95 -4.32 -5.66 -14.89
C LEU A 95 -4.21 -4.13 -14.96
N GLY A 96 -3.63 -3.56 -13.92
CA GLY A 96 -3.16 -2.18 -13.92
C GLY A 96 -1.72 -2.13 -14.39
N SER A 97 -0.86 -1.49 -13.58
CA SER A 97 0.56 -1.40 -13.85
C SER A 97 1.25 -2.77 -13.66
N VAL A 98 2.21 -3.10 -14.51
CA VAL A 98 2.96 -4.34 -14.45
C VAL A 98 4.45 -4.09 -14.58
N ALA A 99 5.24 -4.87 -13.86
CA ALA A 99 6.68 -4.90 -13.94
C ALA A 99 7.15 -6.35 -14.09
N HIS A 100 8.11 -6.58 -14.97
CA HIS A 100 8.73 -7.88 -15.18
C HIS A 100 10.23 -7.77 -15.01
N SER A 101 10.84 -8.84 -14.52
CA SER A 101 12.28 -8.99 -14.49
C SER A 101 12.71 -10.40 -14.84
N LEU A 102 13.91 -10.47 -15.40
CA LEU A 102 14.62 -11.69 -15.75
C LEU A 102 16.01 -11.65 -15.12
N ASP A 103 16.57 -12.80 -14.78
CA ASP A 103 18.01 -12.90 -14.56
C ASP A 103 18.79 -12.76 -15.87
N ALA A 104 20.12 -12.67 -15.76
CA ALA A 104 21.02 -12.44 -16.90
C ALA A 104 20.84 -13.45 -18.04
N GLU A 105 20.52 -14.71 -17.71
CA GLU A 105 20.34 -15.80 -18.66
C GLU A 105 18.88 -16.01 -19.09
N GLY A 106 17.93 -15.29 -18.48
CA GLY A 106 16.50 -15.45 -18.72
C GLY A 106 15.88 -16.70 -18.08
N ASN A 107 16.63 -17.46 -17.29
CA ASN A 107 16.18 -18.68 -16.63
C ASN A 107 15.23 -18.41 -15.46
N ARG A 108 15.29 -17.24 -14.85
CA ARG A 108 14.52 -16.88 -13.65
C ARG A 108 13.70 -15.64 -13.93
N TYR A 109 12.41 -15.79 -13.83
CA TYR A 109 11.43 -14.74 -14.04
C TYR A 109 10.78 -14.32 -12.74
N PHE A 110 10.64 -13.00 -12.55
CA PHE A 110 9.77 -12.40 -11.55
C PHE A 110 8.83 -11.39 -12.20
N GLY A 111 7.59 -11.33 -11.73
CA GLY A 111 6.62 -10.35 -12.15
C GLY A 111 5.93 -9.73 -10.95
N LEU A 112 5.55 -8.47 -11.08
CA LEU A 112 4.72 -7.77 -10.12
C LEU A 112 3.62 -7.06 -10.90
N MET A 113 2.37 -7.34 -10.56
CA MET A 113 1.21 -6.93 -11.33
C MET A 113 0.18 -6.30 -10.40
N GLU A 114 -0.21 -5.07 -10.66
CA GLU A 114 -1.36 -4.47 -10.00
C GLU A 114 -2.67 -5.03 -10.59
N ILE A 115 -3.64 -5.22 -9.73
CA ILE A 115 -4.98 -5.66 -10.10
C ILE A 115 -5.96 -4.52 -9.83
N MET A 116 -6.73 -4.22 -10.86
CA MET A 116 -7.82 -3.26 -10.83
C MET A 116 -9.16 -3.99 -10.83
N GLY A 117 -10.00 -3.66 -9.84
CA GLY A 117 -11.38 -4.13 -9.72
C GLY A 117 -12.36 -3.15 -10.37
N ARG A 118 -13.67 -3.41 -10.20
CA ARG A 118 -14.73 -2.49 -10.67
C ARG A 118 -14.81 -1.19 -9.87
N SER A 119 -14.41 -1.23 -8.60
CA SER A 119 -14.22 -0.06 -7.75
C SER A 119 -12.77 -0.07 -7.28
N SER A 120 -11.92 0.72 -7.94
CA SER A 120 -10.55 0.95 -7.47
C SER A 120 -10.61 1.84 -6.23
N SER A 121 -10.11 1.35 -5.10
CA SER A 121 -9.82 2.22 -3.95
C SER A 121 -8.78 3.28 -4.35
N GLN A 122 -8.81 4.46 -3.74
CA GLN A 122 -7.73 5.44 -3.84
C GLN A 122 -6.69 5.27 -2.72
N ASP A 123 -6.92 4.31 -1.81
CA ASP A 123 -6.11 4.11 -0.61
C ASP A 123 -5.16 2.93 -0.73
N TYR A 124 -5.55 1.90 -1.48
CA TYR A 124 -4.73 0.71 -1.70
C TYR A 124 -5.02 0.03 -3.04
N CYS A 125 -4.04 -0.72 -3.57
CA CYS A 125 -4.24 -1.62 -4.70
C CYS A 125 -3.86 -3.05 -4.37
N TRP A 126 -4.44 -3.99 -5.12
CA TRP A 126 -4.06 -5.39 -5.03
C TRP A 126 -2.89 -5.67 -5.95
N VAL A 127 -1.96 -6.49 -5.51
CA VAL A 127 -0.78 -6.87 -6.26
C VAL A 127 -0.64 -8.39 -6.31
N LEU A 128 -0.24 -8.88 -7.48
CA LEU A 128 0.23 -10.25 -7.70
C LEU A 128 1.73 -10.24 -7.95
N GLY A 129 2.47 -10.93 -7.09
CA GLY A 129 3.83 -11.36 -7.34
C GLY A 129 3.85 -12.71 -8.05
N LEU A 130 4.59 -12.81 -9.14
CA LEU A 130 4.82 -14.05 -9.88
C LEU A 130 6.31 -14.40 -9.83
N ARG A 131 6.60 -15.70 -9.79
CA ARG A 131 7.95 -16.21 -10.06
C ARG A 131 7.91 -17.51 -10.85
N ASN A 132 8.88 -17.70 -11.73
CA ASN A 132 9.05 -18.93 -12.48
C ASN A 132 10.53 -19.19 -12.78
N SER A 133 10.93 -20.45 -12.90
CA SER A 133 12.32 -20.84 -13.10
C SER A 133 12.41 -21.98 -14.12
N HIS A 134 13.39 -21.89 -15.02
CA HIS A 134 13.74 -22.87 -16.05
C HIS A 134 14.98 -23.69 -15.65
N ASP A 135 15.70 -23.26 -14.63
CA ASP A 135 16.92 -23.89 -14.09
C ASP A 135 16.68 -24.75 -12.84
N LYS A 136 15.40 -24.96 -12.45
CA LYS A 136 14.97 -25.71 -11.26
C LYS A 136 15.37 -25.08 -9.91
N THR A 137 15.85 -23.84 -9.90
CA THR A 137 16.19 -23.14 -8.65
C THR A 137 14.98 -22.95 -7.75
N PHE A 138 13.79 -22.75 -8.31
CA PHE A 138 12.55 -22.68 -7.53
C PHE A 138 11.32 -23.11 -8.33
N PRO A 139 10.26 -23.60 -7.65
CA PRO A 139 8.98 -23.90 -8.29
C PRO A 139 8.30 -22.62 -8.81
N ALA A 140 7.41 -22.77 -9.79
CA ALA A 140 6.50 -21.70 -10.17
C ALA A 140 5.69 -21.23 -8.95
N GLY A 141 5.57 -19.93 -8.76
CA GLY A 141 4.95 -19.34 -7.59
C GLY A 141 4.09 -18.13 -7.91
N ILE A 142 3.01 -18.00 -7.16
CA ILE A 142 2.09 -16.85 -7.16
C ILE A 142 1.93 -16.41 -5.72
N VAL A 143 2.06 -15.11 -5.49
CA VAL A 143 1.81 -14.44 -4.22
C VAL A 143 0.81 -13.33 -4.49
N ALA A 144 -0.22 -13.24 -3.67
CA ALA A 144 -1.19 -12.16 -3.74
C ALA A 144 -1.22 -11.39 -2.42
N GLY A 145 -1.29 -10.07 -2.48
CA GLY A 145 -1.46 -9.19 -1.32
C GLY A 145 -1.90 -7.79 -1.72
N ALA A 146 -2.04 -6.91 -0.75
CA ALA A 146 -2.39 -5.51 -0.96
C ALA A 146 -1.14 -4.63 -0.78
N THR A 147 -1.10 -3.49 -1.47
CA THR A 147 -0.15 -2.40 -1.20
C THR A 147 -0.93 -1.12 -0.99
N VAL A 148 -0.51 -0.33 0.00
CA VAL A 148 -1.14 0.96 0.32
C VAL A 148 -0.43 2.04 -0.48
N PHE A 149 -1.19 2.86 -1.21
CA PHE A 149 -0.64 3.80 -2.20
C PHE A 149 0.32 4.82 -1.60
N CYS A 150 0.04 5.33 -0.40
CA CYS A 150 0.91 6.31 0.25
C CYS A 150 2.27 5.73 0.68
N CYS A 151 2.40 4.40 0.72
CA CYS A 151 3.57 3.77 1.28
C CYS A 151 4.48 3.10 0.25
N ASP A 152 4.16 2.97 -1.04
CA ASP A 152 4.98 2.21 -2.02
C ASP A 152 5.42 0.80 -1.52
N ASN A 153 4.82 0.33 -0.43
CA ASN A 153 5.26 -0.82 0.33
C ASN A 153 4.43 -1.97 -0.14
N LEU A 154 5.08 -2.94 -0.76
CA LEU A 154 4.51 -4.28 -0.96
C LEU A 154 4.39 -4.96 0.40
N SER A 155 3.56 -4.40 1.28
CA SER A 155 3.21 -5.03 2.54
C SER A 155 2.19 -6.10 2.25
N PHE A 156 2.71 -7.27 1.88
CA PHE A 156 1.84 -8.40 1.67
C PHE A 156 1.32 -8.91 3.04
N SER A 157 0.26 -8.29 3.57
CA SER A 157 -0.48 -8.83 4.70
C SER A 157 -1.52 -9.83 4.19
N GLY A 158 -1.67 -10.96 4.88
CA GLY A 158 -2.63 -12.00 4.49
C GLY A 158 -2.29 -12.73 3.19
N GLU A 159 -1.00 -12.95 2.88
CA GLU A 159 -0.54 -13.52 1.62
C GLU A 159 -1.20 -14.83 1.21
N VAL A 160 -1.70 -14.88 -0.02
CA VAL A 160 -2.05 -16.14 -0.68
C VAL A 160 -0.83 -16.64 -1.44
N LYS A 161 -0.09 -17.58 -0.83
CA LYS A 161 1.09 -18.19 -1.44
C LYS A 161 0.72 -19.52 -2.09
N PHE A 162 0.91 -19.61 -3.40
CA PHE A 162 0.87 -20.87 -4.13
C PHE A 162 2.23 -21.14 -4.75
N ALA A 163 2.79 -22.32 -4.50
CA ALA A 163 4.00 -22.79 -5.15
C ALA A 163 3.77 -24.21 -5.68
N ARG A 164 4.15 -24.46 -6.93
CA ARG A 164 3.99 -25.78 -7.55
C ARG A 164 5.24 -26.16 -8.34
N LYS A 165 5.75 -27.36 -8.06
CA LYS A 165 6.88 -27.94 -8.81
C LYS A 165 6.48 -28.17 -10.26
N HIS A 166 7.43 -27.96 -11.16
CA HIS A 166 7.39 -28.24 -12.60
C HIS A 166 7.37 -29.73 -12.92
N THR A 167 6.35 -30.46 -12.47
CA THR A 167 6.17 -31.88 -12.79
C THR A 167 5.43 -32.04 -14.12
N ARG A 168 5.44 -33.25 -14.70
CA ARG A 168 4.77 -33.57 -15.97
C ARG A 168 3.33 -33.04 -16.12
N PHE A 169 2.58 -32.89 -15.02
CA PHE A 169 1.19 -32.42 -15.05
C PHE A 169 0.99 -30.93 -14.79
N ILE A 170 2.08 -30.17 -14.63
CA ILE A 170 1.98 -28.76 -14.24
C ILE A 170 1.13 -27.92 -15.22
N MET A 171 1.24 -28.17 -16.52
CA MET A 171 0.47 -27.42 -17.53
C MET A 171 -1.04 -27.70 -17.46
N ARG A 172 -1.42 -28.93 -17.06
CA ARG A 172 -2.83 -29.29 -16.80
C ARG A 172 -3.33 -28.64 -15.51
N ASP A 173 -2.51 -28.64 -14.47
CA ASP A 173 -2.88 -28.15 -13.14
C ASP A 173 -2.88 -26.61 -13.07
N LEU A 174 -2.10 -25.93 -13.92
CA LEU A 174 -1.85 -24.49 -13.84
C LEU A 174 -3.13 -23.63 -13.86
N PRO A 175 -4.12 -23.84 -14.76
CA PRO A 175 -5.36 -23.06 -14.74
C PRO A 175 -6.07 -23.12 -13.38
N GLN A 176 -6.29 -24.32 -12.85
CA GLN A 176 -6.95 -24.52 -11.55
C GLN A 176 -6.15 -23.95 -10.37
N LEU A 177 -4.82 -23.89 -10.48
CA LEU A 177 -3.97 -23.24 -9.48
C LEU A 177 -4.12 -21.73 -9.52
N THR A 178 -4.14 -21.13 -10.72
CA THR A 178 -4.37 -19.69 -10.88
C THR A 178 -5.76 -19.28 -10.44
N GLU A 179 -6.80 -20.04 -10.78
CA GLU A 179 -8.19 -19.78 -10.36
C GLU A 179 -8.32 -19.81 -8.84
N ARG A 180 -7.71 -20.81 -8.18
CA ARG A 180 -7.68 -20.86 -6.70
C ARG A 180 -6.93 -19.69 -6.08
N ALA A 181 -5.84 -19.24 -6.71
CA ALA A 181 -5.09 -18.07 -6.26
C ALA A 181 -5.92 -16.79 -6.35
N VAL A 182 -6.52 -16.53 -7.51
CA VAL A 182 -7.37 -15.36 -7.75
C VAL A 182 -8.63 -15.40 -6.88
N GLY A 183 -9.29 -16.56 -6.73
CA GLY A 183 -10.47 -16.68 -5.87
C GLY A 183 -10.17 -16.39 -4.39
N ARG A 184 -9.05 -16.88 -3.86
CA ARG A 184 -8.61 -16.55 -2.49
C ARG A 184 -8.22 -15.08 -2.33
N LEU A 185 -7.63 -14.49 -3.36
CA LEU A 185 -7.33 -13.06 -3.38
C LEU A 185 -8.62 -12.24 -3.30
N MET A 186 -9.65 -12.58 -4.07
CA MET A 186 -10.93 -11.88 -4.04
C MET A 186 -11.64 -12.00 -2.68
N ALA A 187 -11.55 -13.16 -2.01
CA ALA A 187 -12.09 -13.30 -0.66
C ALA A 187 -11.42 -12.32 0.32
N LYS A 188 -10.07 -12.24 0.28
CA LYS A 188 -9.30 -11.30 1.10
C LYS A 188 -9.53 -9.85 0.74
N TRP A 189 -9.90 -9.57 -0.51
CA TRP A 189 -10.30 -8.23 -0.96
C TRP A 189 -11.41 -7.68 -0.08
N HIS A 190 -12.49 -8.45 0.04
CA HIS A 190 -13.65 -8.01 0.79
C HIS A 190 -13.36 -7.77 2.28
N ASP A 191 -12.49 -8.60 2.88
CA ASP A 191 -12.08 -8.43 4.27
C ASP A 191 -11.24 -7.17 4.47
N GLN A 192 -10.34 -6.87 3.52
CA GLN A 192 -9.53 -5.67 3.58
C GLN A 192 -10.37 -4.38 3.40
N ASP A 193 -11.35 -4.38 2.49
CA ASP A 193 -12.28 -3.25 2.32
C ASP A 193 -13.03 -2.95 3.63
N LYS A 194 -13.55 -3.99 4.29
CA LYS A 194 -14.21 -3.85 5.59
C LYS A 194 -13.28 -3.29 6.65
N ARG A 195 -12.05 -3.84 6.73
CA ARG A 195 -11.04 -3.39 7.67
C ARG A 195 -10.71 -1.91 7.48
N ILE A 196 -10.39 -1.52 6.25
CA ILE A 196 -10.01 -0.15 5.93
C ILE A 196 -11.19 0.81 6.17
N GLY A 197 -12.42 0.39 5.84
CA GLY A 197 -13.63 1.13 6.18
C GLY A 197 -13.74 1.40 7.69
N ALA A 198 -13.63 0.35 8.52
CA ALA A 198 -13.68 0.49 9.97
C ALA A 198 -12.54 1.39 10.52
N TYR A 199 -11.33 1.28 9.96
CA TYR A 199 -10.21 2.11 10.37
C TYR A 199 -10.42 3.59 10.04
N LYS A 200 -11.11 3.88 8.93
CA LYS A 200 -11.43 5.25 8.51
C LYS A 200 -12.55 5.87 9.32
N GLU A 201 -13.50 5.07 9.78
CA GLU A 201 -14.64 5.50 10.59
C GLU A 201 -14.28 5.69 12.08
N ALA A 202 -13.16 5.14 12.52
CA ALA A 202 -12.69 5.22 13.90
C ALA A 202 -11.71 6.39 14.11
N ASP A 203 -12.23 7.56 14.46
CA ASP A 203 -11.43 8.71 14.91
C ASP A 203 -10.75 8.40 16.25
N ILE A 204 -9.50 8.84 16.42
CA ILE A 204 -8.75 8.64 17.66
C ILE A 204 -8.06 9.95 18.07
N ASP A 205 -8.04 10.19 19.38
CA ASP A 205 -7.30 11.30 19.95
C ASP A 205 -5.81 10.97 20.14
N ASP A 206 -5.01 11.99 20.48
CA ASP A 206 -3.58 11.81 20.68
C ASP A 206 -3.26 10.84 21.83
N ALA A 207 -4.09 10.81 22.88
CA ALA A 207 -3.88 9.89 24.00
C ALA A 207 -4.02 8.43 23.55
N SER A 208 -5.08 8.13 22.79
CA SER A 208 -5.32 6.79 22.24
C SER A 208 -4.27 6.41 21.20
N ALA A 209 -3.88 7.35 20.32
CA ALA A 209 -2.82 7.12 19.35
C ALA A 209 -1.48 6.80 20.05
N HIS A 210 -1.11 7.57 21.08
CA HIS A 210 0.09 7.31 21.87
C HIS A 210 0.07 5.94 22.56
N ASP A 211 -1.07 5.58 23.17
CA ASP A 211 -1.24 4.26 23.80
C ASP A 211 -1.11 3.11 22.78
N LEU A 212 -1.76 3.23 21.61
CA LEU A 212 -1.62 2.25 20.52
C LEU A 212 -0.17 2.14 20.03
N VAL A 213 0.57 3.25 19.98
CA VAL A 213 1.99 3.25 19.63
C VAL A 213 2.84 2.48 20.63
N ILE A 214 2.57 2.61 21.92
CA ILE A 214 3.26 1.82 22.95
C ILE A 214 2.87 0.34 22.84
N ARG A 215 1.58 0.02 22.75
CA ARG A 215 1.12 -1.38 22.61
C ARG A 215 1.68 -2.05 21.37
N ALA A 216 1.86 -1.31 20.27
CA ALA A 216 2.49 -1.81 19.07
C ALA A 216 3.93 -2.30 19.33
N THR A 217 4.67 -1.64 20.24
CA THR A 217 5.99 -2.15 20.65
C THR A 217 5.88 -3.43 21.48
N ASP A 218 4.89 -3.51 22.37
CA ASP A 218 4.67 -4.70 23.22
C ASP A 218 4.33 -5.96 22.41
N VAL A 219 3.56 -5.80 21.32
CA VAL A 219 3.20 -6.90 20.42
C VAL A 219 4.18 -7.10 19.26
N GLY A 220 5.30 -6.37 19.25
CA GLY A 220 6.39 -6.57 18.28
C GLY A 220 6.14 -6.03 16.87
N VAL A 221 5.23 -5.08 16.70
CA VAL A 221 5.04 -4.36 15.42
C VAL A 221 6.28 -3.55 15.07
N CYS A 222 6.80 -2.79 16.03
CA CYS A 222 7.99 -1.96 15.85
C CYS A 222 8.87 -1.97 17.11
N SER A 223 10.13 -1.54 16.96
CA SER A 223 11.01 -1.36 18.11
C SER A 223 10.82 0.03 18.72
N ASN A 224 11.23 0.20 19.98
CA ASN A 224 11.13 1.49 20.68
C ASN A 224 11.83 2.64 19.95
N ARG A 225 12.82 2.34 19.10
CA ARG A 225 13.52 3.32 18.26
C ARG A 225 12.65 3.92 17.16
N LEU A 226 11.59 3.23 16.73
CA LEU A 226 10.67 3.69 15.69
C LEU A 226 9.54 4.56 16.24
N ILE A 227 9.33 4.60 17.56
CA ILE A 227 8.28 5.42 18.18
C ILE A 227 8.37 6.89 17.73
N PRO A 228 9.54 7.56 17.77
CA PRO A 228 9.62 8.96 17.35
C PRO A 228 9.21 9.18 15.90
N SER A 229 9.60 8.28 14.98
CA SER A 229 9.23 8.37 13.56
C SER A 229 7.73 8.20 13.36
N VAL A 230 7.13 7.20 14.00
CA VAL A 230 5.67 6.96 13.90
C VAL A 230 4.90 8.16 14.45
N LEU A 231 5.32 8.70 15.59
CA LEU A 231 4.68 9.87 16.18
C LEU A 231 4.91 11.15 15.39
N HIS A 232 6.03 11.27 14.68
CA HIS A 232 6.26 12.37 13.75
C HIS A 232 5.27 12.28 12.58
N GLU A 233 5.14 11.13 11.92
CA GLU A 233 4.15 10.95 10.85
C GLU A 233 2.71 11.14 11.32
N TRP A 234 2.40 10.74 12.56
CA TRP A 234 1.11 11.04 13.16
C TRP A 234 0.96 12.56 13.27
N ARG A 235 1.83 13.25 14.02
CA ARG A 235 1.66 14.67 14.38
C ARG A 235 1.82 15.63 13.21
N GLU A 236 2.79 15.38 12.34
CA GLU A 236 3.19 16.22 11.21
C GLU A 236 3.17 15.37 9.93
N PRO A 237 1.98 15.00 9.44
CA PRO A 237 1.84 14.07 8.33
C PRO A 237 2.44 14.60 7.04
N ARG A 238 3.33 13.82 6.42
CA ARG A 238 3.91 14.14 5.10
C ARG A 238 2.95 13.92 3.94
N HIS A 239 1.88 13.16 4.16
CA HIS A 239 0.90 12.79 3.15
C HIS A 239 -0.52 13.13 3.62
N ALA A 240 -1.35 13.65 2.72
CA ALA A 240 -2.75 14.01 3.01
C ALA A 240 -3.57 12.83 3.55
N ALA A 241 -3.22 11.58 3.17
CA ALA A 241 -3.85 10.36 3.66
C ALA A 241 -3.70 10.15 5.19
N PHE A 242 -2.80 10.89 5.85
CA PHE A 242 -2.49 10.76 7.28
C PHE A 242 -3.14 11.88 8.10
N GLU A 243 -3.79 12.85 7.46
CA GLU A 243 -4.30 14.06 8.12
C GLU A 243 -5.60 13.83 8.89
N ALA A 244 -6.36 12.77 8.58
CA ALA A 244 -7.71 12.57 9.08
C ALA A 244 -7.81 12.22 10.58
N ARG A 245 -6.69 11.88 11.24
CA ARG A 245 -6.64 11.54 12.68
C ARG A 245 -7.55 10.37 13.10
N ASN A 246 -7.64 9.38 12.23
CA ASN A 246 -8.32 8.12 12.50
C ASN A 246 -7.32 6.95 12.55
N VAL A 247 -7.82 5.76 12.89
CA VAL A 247 -7.01 4.53 12.92
C VAL A 247 -6.32 4.27 11.58
N TRP A 248 -6.94 4.64 10.45
CA TRP A 248 -6.33 4.54 9.12
C TRP A 248 -5.09 5.44 8.99
N SER A 249 -5.18 6.67 9.48
CA SER A 249 -4.06 7.62 9.50
C SER A 249 -2.89 7.08 10.35
N LEU A 250 -3.19 6.48 11.51
CA LEU A 250 -2.18 5.87 12.36
C LEU A 250 -1.55 4.63 11.71
N PHE A 251 -2.36 3.77 11.08
CA PHE A 251 -1.87 2.62 10.32
C PHE A 251 -0.85 3.05 9.27
N ASN A 252 -1.16 4.11 8.51
CA ASN A 252 -0.27 4.64 7.49
C ASN A 252 1.04 5.21 8.08
N ALA A 253 0.97 5.91 9.22
CA ALA A 253 2.15 6.41 9.93
C ALA A 253 3.11 5.29 10.34
N PHE A 254 2.58 4.15 10.79
CA PHE A 254 3.38 2.95 11.06
C PHE A 254 4.00 2.38 9.79
N THR A 255 3.20 2.15 8.75
CA THR A 255 3.70 1.52 7.53
C THR A 255 4.74 2.39 6.82
N GLU A 256 4.63 3.71 6.92
CA GLU A 256 5.65 4.65 6.45
C GLU A 256 6.95 4.50 7.24
N SER A 257 6.88 4.54 8.57
CA SER A 257 8.06 4.44 9.44
C SER A 257 8.76 3.08 9.37
N LEU A 258 8.00 2.01 9.08
CA LEU A 258 8.55 0.65 9.00
C LEU A 258 9.49 0.45 7.80
N LYS A 259 9.44 1.33 6.79
CA LYS A 259 10.30 1.28 5.58
C LYS A 259 11.78 1.36 5.87
N ASP A 260 12.14 2.15 6.88
CA ASP A 260 13.53 2.37 7.26
C ASP A 260 14.15 1.14 7.95
N GLY A 261 13.34 0.12 8.21
CA GLY A 261 13.73 -1.13 8.86
C GLY A 261 14.08 -2.27 7.89
N ASN A 262 14.16 -3.49 8.45
CA ASN A 262 14.37 -4.69 7.66
C ASN A 262 13.11 -5.04 6.85
N LEU A 263 13.17 -4.85 5.54
CA LEU A 263 12.06 -5.13 4.61
C LEU A 263 11.57 -6.59 4.69
N ALA A 264 12.42 -7.54 5.05
CA ALA A 264 12.03 -8.95 5.18
C ALA A 264 11.07 -9.21 6.36
N GLU A 265 11.09 -8.37 7.39
CA GLU A 265 10.21 -8.49 8.57
C GLU A 265 8.87 -7.75 8.38
N LEU A 266 8.72 -6.95 7.32
CA LEU A 266 7.53 -6.13 7.08
C LEU A 266 6.21 -6.91 7.06
N PRO A 267 6.10 -8.09 6.40
CA PRO A 267 4.85 -8.82 6.36
C PRO A 267 4.38 -9.20 7.77
N LYS A 268 5.30 -9.75 8.58
CA LYS A 268 5.04 -10.15 9.97
C LYS A 268 4.64 -8.97 10.84
N ARG A 269 5.35 -7.84 10.71
CA ARG A 269 5.07 -6.62 11.49
C ARG A 269 3.72 -5.99 11.11
N THR A 270 3.39 -5.97 9.83
CA THR A 270 2.11 -5.42 9.37
C THR A 270 0.94 -6.34 9.75
N GLU A 271 1.14 -7.66 9.75
CA GLU A 271 0.14 -8.61 10.27
C GLU A 271 -0.12 -8.40 11.77
N ALA A 272 0.93 -8.21 12.58
CA ALA A 272 0.79 -7.87 13.99
C ALA A 272 0.07 -6.52 14.19
N LEU A 273 0.35 -5.54 13.35
CA LEU A 273 -0.29 -4.23 13.39
C LEU A 273 -1.79 -4.33 13.05
N HIS A 274 -2.14 -5.13 12.05
CA HIS A 274 -3.54 -5.44 11.75
C HIS A 274 -4.22 -6.05 12.97
N GLY A 275 -3.64 -7.07 13.61
CA GLY A 275 -4.24 -7.68 14.80
C GLY A 275 -4.49 -6.69 15.95
N LEU A 276 -3.53 -5.78 16.20
CA LEU A 276 -3.68 -4.74 17.23
C LEU A 276 -4.81 -3.76 16.89
N LEU A 277 -4.81 -3.21 15.69
CA LEU A 277 -5.77 -2.19 15.28
C LEU A 277 -7.16 -2.77 15.03
N ASP A 278 -7.25 -3.99 14.47
CA ASP A 278 -8.50 -4.75 14.33
C ASP A 278 -9.18 -4.91 15.69
N THR A 279 -8.41 -5.28 16.72
CA THR A 279 -8.92 -5.38 18.11
C THR A 279 -9.44 -4.03 18.61
N HIS A 280 -8.72 -2.94 18.33
CA HIS A 280 -9.11 -1.60 18.76
C HIS A 280 -10.43 -1.14 18.12
N VAL A 281 -10.64 -1.42 16.83
CA VAL A 281 -11.88 -1.06 16.11
C VAL A 281 -13.00 -2.10 16.26
N GLY A 282 -12.80 -3.14 17.08
CA GLY A 282 -13.81 -4.19 17.32
C GLY A 282 -13.95 -5.20 16.18
N LEU A 283 -12.98 -5.29 15.27
CA LEU A 283 -12.89 -6.34 14.26
C LEU A 283 -12.19 -7.58 14.86
N GLY A 284 -12.81 -8.23 15.84
CA GLY A 284 -12.26 -9.40 16.53
C GLY A 284 -12.89 -10.76 16.13
N LEU A 285 -12.08 -11.62 15.50
CA LEU A 285 -12.14 -13.09 15.29
C LEU A 285 -13.51 -13.80 15.32
N ASN A 286 -14.02 -14.14 14.12
CA ASN A 286 -14.70 -15.44 13.92
C ASN A 286 -13.68 -16.47 13.45
#